data_AF-A0A3B8L010-F1
#
_entry.id   AF-A0A3B8L010-F1
#
_cell.length_a   1.000
_cell.length_b   1.000
_cell.length_c   1.000
_cell.angle_alpha   90.00
_cell.angle_beta   90.00
_cell.angle_gamma   90.00
#
_symmetry.space_group_name_H-M   'P 1'
#
loop_
_entity.id
_entity.type
_entity.pdbx_description
1 polymer ?
#
loop_
_entity_poly.entity_id
_entity_poly.type
_entity_poly.pdbx_seq_one_letter_code
_entity_poly.pdbx_strand_id
1 'polypeptide(L)'
;MPDSTGFSWGDFNAHSFQPLIVEEMNRAMEKAGCLAERPAMDAGRIKIGSRIPGREHNYYRINDKQTIMSHLYLRYHTLAYNCEAAFDFAVVARARRLLEIGTETWRNEFYPGYPGRQLGRWGSTSIAAWGDTAKKRRKSRVELWRKMNQIHFSSITNVRSPGLADHKILSICATTTAASEKWIGYGTKADIMANLAKHNRIKFDYIEDFVRGLPVSIRTPPHYSLGYKSGEVTDAPIQNGMAMRVFIPYAGAEIYDTRIDGHPVERSEVDGYIVQRGPGTIVQFNIPPKKVHGLNLVSLKYKVARLHRQGFDQDSDWDFTSD
;
A
#
# COMPACT_ATOMS: atom_id res chain seq x y z
N MET A 1 -11.90 9.24 2.48
CA MET A 1 -11.08 9.56 1.30
C MET A 1 -12.08 9.77 0.18
N PRO A 2 -12.11 10.94 -0.49
CA PRO A 2 -13.22 11.25 -1.37
C PRO A 2 -13.20 10.49 -2.70
N ASP A 3 -12.05 9.96 -3.15
CA ASP A 3 -12.01 9.14 -4.36
C ASP A 3 -11.52 7.73 -4.01
N SER A 4 -12.47 6.79 -3.88
CA SER A 4 -12.19 5.38 -3.69
C SER A 4 -13.14 4.57 -4.56
N THR A 5 -12.60 3.89 -5.57
CA THR A 5 -13.32 2.94 -6.44
C THR A 5 -13.72 1.63 -5.72
N GLY A 6 -13.91 1.66 -4.40
CA GLY A 6 -14.12 0.47 -3.56
C GLY A 6 -12.89 -0.42 -3.36
N PHE A 7 -11.87 -0.33 -4.23
CA PHE A 7 -10.68 -1.19 -4.20
C PHE A 7 -9.83 -1.05 -2.93
N SER A 8 -9.87 0.09 -2.23
CA SER A 8 -9.09 0.32 -0.99
C SER A 8 -9.67 -0.37 0.26
N TRP A 9 -10.83 -1.03 0.14
CA TRP A 9 -11.49 -1.77 1.22
C TRP A 9 -11.46 -3.28 1.02
N GLY A 10 -11.05 -3.76 -0.17
CA GLY A 10 -10.75 -5.15 -0.40
C GLY A 10 -9.39 -5.46 0.19
N ASP A 11 -9.35 -6.32 1.21
CA ASP A 11 -8.18 -6.97 1.83
C ASP A 11 -6.82 -6.28 1.61
N PHE A 12 -6.19 -5.78 2.68
CA PHE A 12 -4.87 -5.14 2.63
C PHE A 12 -3.78 -6.00 1.94
N ASN A 13 -3.99 -7.32 1.83
CA ASN A 13 -3.13 -8.26 1.11
C ASN A 13 -3.34 -8.28 -0.42
N ALA A 14 -4.50 -7.84 -0.91
CA ALA A 14 -4.89 -7.87 -2.33
C ALA A 14 -4.18 -6.79 -3.18
N HIS A 15 -3.49 -5.83 -2.56
CA HIS A 15 -2.83 -4.71 -3.24
C HIS A 15 -1.48 -5.05 -3.91
N SER A 16 -1.07 -6.31 -3.84
CA SER A 16 0.19 -6.81 -4.40
C SER A 16 0.13 -7.10 -5.91
N PHE A 17 -1.05 -7.03 -6.50
CA PHE A 17 -1.28 -7.13 -7.93
C PHE A 17 -1.44 -5.72 -8.53
N GLN A 18 -0.67 -5.39 -9.56
CA GLN A 18 -0.83 -4.16 -10.34
C GLN A 18 -1.59 -4.49 -11.63
N PRO A 19 -2.92 -4.25 -11.71
CA PRO A 19 -3.73 -4.62 -12.87
C PRO A 19 -3.25 -3.95 -14.16
N LEU A 20 -2.63 -2.78 -14.04
CA LEU A 20 -2.06 -2.04 -15.17
C LEU A 20 -0.98 -2.81 -15.93
N ILE A 21 -0.24 -3.73 -15.29
CA ILE A 21 0.73 -4.57 -16.02
C ILE A 21 0.02 -5.48 -17.01
N VAL A 22 -1.10 -6.06 -16.59
CA VAL A 22 -1.90 -6.92 -17.47
C VAL A 22 -2.50 -6.10 -18.61
N GLU A 23 -2.96 -4.88 -18.34
CA GLU A 23 -3.45 -3.99 -19.41
C GLU A 23 -2.34 -3.58 -20.38
N GLU A 24 -1.12 -3.32 -19.90
CA GLU A 24 0.03 -3.03 -20.78
C GLU A 24 0.42 -4.25 -21.64
N MET A 25 0.36 -5.46 -21.08
CA MET A 25 0.57 -6.71 -21.83
C MET A 25 -0.55 -6.95 -22.87
N ASN A 26 -1.80 -6.65 -22.53
CA ASN A 26 -2.94 -6.73 -23.44
C ASN A 26 -2.80 -5.74 -24.60
N ARG A 27 -2.47 -4.47 -24.31
CA ARG A 27 -2.20 -3.45 -25.34
C ARG A 27 -1.08 -3.84 -26.30
N ALA A 28 -0.02 -4.47 -25.79
CA ALA A 28 1.07 -4.97 -26.65
C ALA A 28 0.58 -6.07 -27.60
N MET A 29 -0.31 -6.96 -27.14
CA MET A 29 -0.94 -7.97 -27.98
C MET A 29 -1.92 -7.35 -29.01
N GLU A 30 -2.71 -6.37 -28.61
CA GLU A 30 -3.60 -5.60 -29.50
C GLU A 30 -2.80 -4.89 -30.61
N LYS A 31 -1.69 -4.25 -30.25
CA LYS A 31 -0.77 -3.63 -31.22
C LYS A 31 -0.14 -4.65 -32.17
N ALA A 32 0.02 -5.90 -31.74
CA ALA A 32 0.50 -7.00 -32.59
C ALA A 32 -0.60 -7.59 -33.50
N GLY A 33 -1.81 -7.03 -33.48
CA GLY A 33 -2.93 -7.44 -34.35
C GLY A 33 -3.85 -8.50 -33.75
N CYS A 34 -3.75 -8.79 -32.45
CA CYS A 34 -4.61 -9.78 -31.79
C CYS A 34 -5.60 -9.14 -30.81
N LEU A 35 -6.83 -9.62 -30.77
CA LEU A 35 -7.79 -9.22 -29.74
C LEU A 35 -7.32 -9.74 -28.36
N ALA A 36 -7.11 -8.84 -27.41
CA ALA A 36 -6.81 -9.23 -26.03
C ALA A 36 -8.11 -9.42 -25.24
N GLU A 37 -8.40 -10.67 -24.88
CA GLU A 37 -9.53 -10.99 -24.01
C GLU A 37 -9.15 -10.76 -22.53
N ARG A 38 -10.03 -10.07 -21.80
CA ARG A 38 -9.96 -9.78 -20.36
C ARG A 38 -11.02 -10.65 -19.65
N PRO A 39 -10.69 -11.86 -19.15
CA PRO A 39 -11.70 -12.85 -18.77
C PRO A 39 -12.77 -12.39 -17.77
N ALA A 40 -12.42 -11.51 -16.81
CA ALA A 40 -13.39 -10.99 -15.84
C ALA A 40 -14.10 -9.69 -16.29
N MET A 41 -13.48 -8.89 -17.16
CA MET A 41 -14.03 -7.62 -17.64
C MET A 41 -14.89 -7.81 -18.89
N ASP A 42 -14.44 -8.63 -19.85
CA ASP A 42 -15.15 -8.89 -21.10
C ASP A 42 -16.33 -9.86 -20.92
N ALA A 43 -16.33 -10.62 -19.82
CA ALA A 43 -17.48 -11.42 -19.44
C ALA A 43 -18.66 -10.57 -18.92
N GLY A 44 -18.46 -9.26 -18.67
CA GLY A 44 -19.51 -8.33 -18.24
C GLY A 44 -20.20 -8.70 -16.92
N ARG A 45 -19.58 -9.54 -16.09
CA ARG A 45 -20.21 -10.10 -14.88
C ARG A 45 -19.25 -10.04 -13.70
N ILE A 46 -19.74 -9.52 -12.58
CA ILE A 46 -19.06 -9.56 -11.28
C ILE A 46 -19.00 -11.02 -10.83
N LYS A 47 -17.86 -11.70 -11.01
CA LYS A 47 -17.61 -13.02 -10.46
C LYS A 47 -17.06 -12.90 -9.05
N ILE A 48 -17.93 -12.64 -8.08
CA ILE A 48 -17.70 -13.03 -6.68
C ILE A 48 -19.04 -13.12 -5.94
N GLY A 49 -19.19 -14.19 -5.17
CA GLY A 49 -20.37 -14.48 -4.35
C GLY A 49 -20.54 -16.00 -4.22
N SER A 50 -20.82 -16.45 -2.99
CA SER A 50 -20.92 -17.85 -2.54
C SER A 50 -21.51 -18.84 -3.56
N ARG A 51 -21.04 -20.11 -3.53
CA ARG A 51 -21.57 -21.21 -4.36
C ARG A 51 -23.10 -21.25 -4.23
N ILE A 52 -23.82 -21.14 -5.35
CA ILE A 52 -25.27 -21.31 -5.43
C ILE A 52 -25.54 -22.76 -5.86
N PRO A 53 -26.19 -23.59 -5.01
CA PRO A 53 -26.57 -24.95 -5.38
C PRO A 53 -27.41 -24.97 -6.67
N GLY A 54 -27.05 -25.82 -7.64
CA GLY A 54 -27.72 -25.97 -8.93
C GLY A 54 -27.20 -25.06 -10.06
N ARG A 55 -26.19 -24.22 -9.81
CA ARG A 55 -25.58 -23.31 -10.80
C ARG A 55 -24.10 -23.60 -11.05
N GLU A 56 -23.65 -24.82 -10.74
CA GLU A 56 -22.24 -25.26 -10.70
C GLU A 56 -21.51 -25.08 -12.05
N HIS A 57 -22.25 -25.17 -13.16
CA HIS A 57 -21.75 -24.99 -14.53
C HIS A 57 -21.30 -23.56 -14.85
N ASN A 58 -21.65 -22.57 -14.02
CA ASN A 58 -21.25 -21.16 -14.23
C ASN A 58 -19.89 -20.82 -13.59
N TYR A 59 -19.32 -21.73 -12.79
CA TYR A 59 -18.03 -21.55 -12.14
C TYR A 59 -16.91 -22.18 -12.97
N TYR A 60 -15.75 -21.52 -12.99
CA TYR A 60 -14.56 -22.08 -13.64
C TYR A 60 -14.05 -23.25 -12.78
N ARG A 61 -13.95 -24.45 -13.36
CA ARG A 61 -13.62 -25.69 -12.66
C ARG A 61 -12.19 -25.67 -12.12
N ILE A 62 -12.03 -25.41 -10.82
CA ILE A 62 -10.85 -25.87 -10.08
C ILE A 62 -11.32 -26.28 -8.67
N ASN A 63 -11.55 -27.59 -8.50
CA ASN A 63 -11.82 -28.24 -7.21
C ASN A 63 -10.58 -28.13 -6.31
N ASP A 64 -10.49 -27.03 -5.56
CA ASP A 64 -9.68 -26.85 -4.35
C ASP A 64 -8.17 -27.19 -4.47
N LYS A 65 -7.62 -27.24 -5.68
CA LYS A 65 -6.18 -27.43 -5.93
C LYS A 65 -5.51 -26.09 -6.18
N GLN A 66 -4.38 -25.84 -5.51
CA GLN A 66 -3.50 -24.74 -5.90
C GLN A 66 -3.04 -24.96 -7.34
N THR A 67 -3.32 -23.99 -8.21
CA THR A 67 -2.79 -24.01 -9.57
C THR A 67 -1.28 -23.79 -9.53
N ILE A 68 -0.55 -24.23 -10.56
CA ILE A 68 0.88 -23.87 -10.70
C ILE A 68 1.09 -22.35 -10.64
N MET A 69 0.09 -21.57 -11.05
CA MET A 69 0.06 -20.11 -10.98
C MET A 69 -0.05 -19.59 -9.55
N SER A 70 -0.95 -20.19 -8.75
CA SER A 70 -1.04 -19.94 -7.31
C SER A 70 0.28 -20.31 -6.62
N HIS A 71 0.91 -21.43 -7.01
CA HIS A 71 2.20 -21.85 -6.48
C HIS A 71 3.34 -20.88 -6.83
N LEU A 72 3.46 -20.45 -8.09
CA LEU A 72 4.49 -19.49 -8.54
C LEU A 72 4.30 -18.12 -7.89
N TYR A 73 3.06 -17.65 -7.76
CA TYR A 73 2.72 -16.44 -7.02
C TYR A 73 3.11 -16.54 -5.54
N LEU A 74 2.73 -17.63 -4.86
CA LEU A 74 3.04 -17.87 -3.45
C LEU A 74 4.55 -18.06 -3.21
N ARG A 75 5.28 -18.67 -4.15
CA ARG A 75 6.70 -19.04 -3.99
C ARG A 75 7.68 -17.99 -4.49
N TYR A 76 7.37 -17.29 -5.58
CA TYR A 76 8.30 -16.36 -6.23
C TYR A 76 7.82 -14.90 -6.23
N HIS A 77 6.57 -14.64 -5.81
CA HIS A 77 5.98 -13.30 -5.78
C HIS A 77 6.17 -12.58 -7.13
N THR A 78 5.94 -13.34 -8.20
CA THR A 78 6.00 -12.91 -9.60
C THR A 78 4.59 -12.76 -10.16
N LEU A 79 4.46 -11.92 -11.19
CA LEU A 79 3.24 -11.68 -11.93
C LEU A 79 2.57 -13.01 -12.31
N ALA A 80 1.31 -13.17 -11.94
CA ALA A 80 0.48 -14.23 -12.50
C ALA A 80 0.53 -14.09 -14.02
N TYR A 81 1.08 -15.10 -14.68
CA TYR A 81 1.33 -15.07 -16.11
C TYR A 81 -0.01 -15.22 -16.86
N ASN A 82 -0.51 -14.12 -17.43
CA ASN A 82 -1.57 -14.10 -18.43
C ASN A 82 -0.96 -14.24 -19.83
N CYS A 83 -0.31 -15.36 -20.16
CA CYS A 83 0.18 -15.61 -21.52
C CYS A 83 -0.47 -16.81 -22.19
N GLU A 84 -1.69 -17.15 -21.77
CA GLU A 84 -2.56 -17.91 -22.63
C GLU A 84 -2.93 -17.03 -23.84
N ALA A 85 -2.50 -17.46 -25.02
CA ALA A 85 -2.86 -16.86 -26.30
C ALA A 85 -2.90 -17.96 -27.36
N ALA A 86 -3.84 -17.87 -28.31
CA ALA A 86 -4.00 -18.83 -29.39
C ALA A 86 -2.86 -18.79 -30.43
N PHE A 87 -1.96 -17.81 -30.34
CA PHE A 87 -0.91 -17.57 -31.33
C PHE A 87 0.45 -17.34 -30.66
N ASP A 88 1.49 -18.01 -31.15
CA ASP A 88 2.84 -17.95 -30.58
C ASP A 88 3.44 -16.55 -30.60
N PHE A 89 3.20 -15.76 -31.66
CA PHE A 89 3.70 -14.39 -31.73
C PHE A 89 3.05 -13.47 -30.69
N ALA A 90 1.82 -13.76 -30.26
CA ALA A 90 1.15 -13.03 -29.19
C ALA A 90 1.77 -13.35 -27.81
N VAL A 91 2.19 -14.60 -27.60
CA VAL A 91 2.98 -15.00 -26.42
C VAL A 91 4.32 -14.27 -26.39
N VAL A 92 5.01 -14.20 -27.53
CA VAL A 92 6.28 -13.46 -27.67
C VAL A 92 6.09 -11.97 -27.39
N ALA A 93 5.03 -11.35 -27.93
CA ALA A 93 4.73 -9.94 -27.70
C ALA A 93 4.47 -9.62 -26.22
N ARG A 94 3.66 -10.45 -25.53
CA ARG A 94 3.40 -10.31 -24.09
C ARG A 94 4.65 -10.53 -23.25
N ALA A 95 5.45 -11.55 -23.56
CA ALA A 95 6.71 -11.83 -22.87
C ALA A 95 7.72 -10.70 -23.05
N ARG A 96 7.86 -10.15 -24.26
CA ARG A 96 8.72 -9.00 -24.54
C ARG A 96 8.28 -7.79 -23.71
N ARG A 97 6.99 -7.44 -23.73
CA ARG A 97 6.49 -6.31 -22.95
C ARG A 97 6.73 -6.50 -21.46
N LEU A 98 6.53 -7.71 -20.95
CA LEU A 98 6.82 -8.03 -19.56
C LEU A 98 8.31 -7.77 -19.21
N LEU A 99 9.24 -8.19 -20.07
CA LEU A 99 10.66 -7.94 -19.85
C LEU A 99 11.00 -6.44 -19.88
N GLU A 100 10.44 -5.70 -20.84
CA GLU A 100 10.57 -4.23 -20.93
C GLU A 100 10.05 -3.53 -19.67
N ILE A 101 8.89 -3.94 -19.18
CA ILE A 101 8.28 -3.49 -17.91
C ILE A 101 9.24 -3.67 -16.72
N GLY A 102 10.03 -4.75 -16.71
CA GLY A 102 11.06 -5.01 -15.70
C GLY A 102 12.24 -4.03 -15.74
N THR A 103 12.34 -3.21 -16.78
CA THR A 103 13.39 -2.18 -16.96
C THR A 103 12.86 -0.75 -16.78
N GLU A 104 11.55 -0.58 -16.66
CA GLU A 104 10.90 0.71 -16.50
C GLU A 104 10.70 1.09 -15.02
N THR A 105 10.63 2.39 -14.75
CA THR A 105 10.21 2.92 -13.44
C THR A 105 8.71 3.18 -13.45
N TRP A 106 8.01 2.52 -12.56
CA TRP A 106 6.54 2.59 -12.48
C TRP A 106 6.04 3.76 -11.62
N ARG A 107 4.79 4.18 -11.85
CA ARG A 107 4.13 5.34 -11.21
C ARG A 107 4.31 5.44 -9.69
N ASN A 108 4.34 4.32 -8.97
CA ASN A 108 4.46 4.29 -7.50
C ASN A 108 5.82 3.74 -7.04
N GLU A 109 6.82 3.70 -7.92
CA GLU A 109 8.13 3.12 -7.67
C GLU A 109 9.26 4.11 -7.95
N PHE A 110 10.25 4.13 -7.06
CA PHE A 110 11.44 4.98 -7.13
C PHE A 110 12.57 4.44 -8.02
N TYR A 111 12.50 3.17 -8.43
CA TYR A 111 13.58 2.50 -9.16
C TYR A 111 12.99 1.65 -10.28
N PRO A 112 13.75 1.44 -11.36
CA PRO A 112 13.43 0.45 -12.38
C PRO A 112 13.19 -0.93 -11.79
N GLY A 113 12.21 -1.64 -12.34
CA GLY A 113 11.87 -2.98 -11.92
C GLY A 113 10.36 -3.22 -11.84
N TYR A 114 9.99 -4.50 -11.76
CA TYR A 114 8.60 -4.88 -11.51
C TYR A 114 8.07 -4.20 -10.23
N PRO A 115 6.87 -3.58 -10.26
CA PRO A 115 6.32 -2.79 -9.15
C PRO A 115 5.72 -3.67 -8.05
N GLY A 116 6.55 -4.54 -7.49
CA GLY A 116 6.19 -5.45 -6.41
C GLY A 116 6.80 -5.07 -5.07
N ARG A 117 7.31 -3.84 -4.88
CA ARG A 117 7.99 -3.48 -3.62
C ARG A 117 7.04 -3.06 -2.52
N GLN A 118 5.86 -2.57 -2.87
CA GLN A 118 4.79 -2.26 -1.94
C GLN A 118 4.06 -3.55 -1.57
N LEU A 119 3.98 -3.85 -0.26
CA LEU A 119 3.43 -5.13 0.21
C LEU A 119 2.07 -4.98 0.89
N GLY A 120 1.85 -3.83 1.53
CA GLY A 120 0.58 -3.49 2.16
C GLY A 120 0.38 -1.99 2.11
N ARG A 121 -0.88 -1.57 2.00
CA ARG A 121 -1.27 -0.16 2.04
C ARG A 121 -2.57 -0.01 2.82
N TRP A 122 -2.62 1.01 3.65
CA TRP A 122 -3.83 1.43 4.33
C TRP A 122 -3.86 2.95 4.42
N GLY A 123 -4.93 3.55 3.90
CA GLY A 123 -5.08 5.01 3.87
C GLY A 123 -3.91 5.70 3.17
N SER A 124 -3.20 6.56 3.91
CA SER A 124 -2.03 7.30 3.40
C SER A 124 -0.70 6.57 3.65
N THR A 125 -0.70 5.44 4.34
CA THR A 125 0.53 4.69 4.69
C THR A 125 0.64 3.41 3.88
N SER A 126 1.87 3.04 3.54
CA SER A 126 2.19 1.73 2.97
C SER A 126 3.52 1.21 3.50
N ILE A 127 3.61 -0.11 3.58
CA ILE A 127 4.85 -0.85 3.86
C ILE A 127 5.47 -1.29 2.55
N ALA A 128 6.76 -0.99 2.39
CA ALA A 128 7.52 -1.31 1.19
C ALA A 128 8.91 -1.88 1.51
N ALA A 129 9.48 -2.56 0.53
CA ALA A 129 10.82 -3.12 0.61
C ALA A 129 11.91 -2.04 0.57
N TRP A 130 12.91 -2.19 1.44
CA TRP A 130 14.09 -1.34 1.54
C TRP A 130 15.29 -1.92 0.77
N GLY A 131 16.16 -1.04 0.25
CA GLY A 131 17.47 -1.42 -0.24
C GLY A 131 18.02 -0.49 -1.34
N ASP A 132 19.29 -0.15 -1.23
CA ASP A 132 20.09 0.57 -2.24
C ASP A 132 20.30 -0.24 -3.52
N THR A 133 20.35 -1.57 -3.42
CA THR A 133 20.51 -2.50 -4.55
C THR A 133 19.26 -3.34 -4.79
N ALA A 134 19.05 -3.79 -6.02
CA ALA A 134 17.96 -4.71 -6.37
C ALA A 134 17.97 -6.00 -5.51
N LYS A 135 19.17 -6.51 -5.20
CA LYS A 135 19.35 -7.69 -4.33
C LYS A 135 18.84 -7.43 -2.91
N LYS A 136 19.21 -6.29 -2.30
CA LYS A 136 18.73 -5.92 -0.95
C LYS A 136 17.21 -5.69 -0.95
N ARG A 137 16.67 -4.99 -1.96
CA ARG A 137 15.21 -4.79 -2.12
C ARG A 137 14.45 -6.12 -2.22
N ARG A 138 14.95 -7.08 -3.01
CA ARG A 138 14.33 -8.41 -3.11
C ARG A 138 14.36 -9.16 -1.78
N LYS A 139 15.47 -9.09 -1.04
CA LYS A 139 15.61 -9.74 0.27
C LYS A 139 14.65 -9.15 1.31
N SER A 140 14.59 -7.82 1.40
CA SER A 140 13.63 -7.09 2.25
C SER A 140 12.18 -7.46 1.89
N ARG A 141 11.83 -7.44 0.59
CA ARG A 141 10.51 -7.81 0.11
C ARG A 141 10.07 -9.19 0.57
N VAL A 142 10.89 -10.22 0.33
CA VAL A 142 10.54 -11.61 0.65
C VAL A 142 10.33 -11.79 2.16
N GLU A 143 11.17 -11.16 2.97
CA GLU A 143 10.99 -11.18 4.43
C GLU A 143 9.69 -10.51 4.85
N LEU A 144 9.46 -9.26 4.41
CA LEU A 144 8.28 -8.49 4.82
C LEU A 144 6.99 -9.16 4.36
N TRP A 145 6.97 -9.77 3.17
CA TRP A 145 5.81 -10.51 2.66
C TRP A 145 5.44 -11.68 3.57
N ARG A 146 6.42 -12.49 3.98
CA ARG A 146 6.21 -13.61 4.91
C ARG A 146 5.76 -13.17 6.29
N LYS A 147 6.03 -11.92 6.66
CA LYS A 147 5.70 -11.32 7.95
C LYS A 147 4.51 -10.36 7.87
N MET A 148 3.82 -10.25 6.73
CA MET A 148 2.75 -9.27 6.55
C MET A 148 1.64 -9.43 7.61
N ASN A 149 1.37 -10.67 8.03
CA ASN A 149 0.37 -11.01 9.05
C ASN A 149 0.71 -10.54 10.47
N GLN A 150 1.97 -10.22 10.78
CA GLN A 150 2.38 -9.66 12.09
C GLN A 150 2.57 -8.12 12.03
N ILE A 151 2.59 -7.53 10.84
CA ILE A 151 2.84 -6.09 10.66
C ILE A 151 1.51 -5.32 10.74
N HIS A 152 1.41 -4.44 11.74
CA HIS A 152 0.24 -3.62 12.02
C HIS A 152 0.59 -2.16 11.75
N PHE A 153 -0.09 -1.51 10.81
CA PHE A 153 0.26 -0.16 10.40
C PHE A 153 -0.96 0.66 9.99
N SER A 154 -0.86 1.98 10.16
CA SER A 154 -1.93 2.91 9.83
C SER A 154 -1.42 4.35 9.71
N SER A 155 -2.27 5.23 9.19
CA SER A 155 -2.04 6.67 9.09
C SER A 155 -3.04 7.46 9.93
N ILE A 156 -2.56 8.46 10.65
CA ILE A 156 -3.32 9.58 11.18
C ILE A 156 -3.10 10.77 10.25
N THR A 157 -4.17 11.42 9.81
CA THR A 157 -4.08 12.54 8.87
C THR A 157 -5.13 13.60 9.15
N ASN A 158 -4.78 14.86 8.88
CA ASN A 158 -5.68 16.01 9.00
C ASN A 158 -6.31 16.43 7.66
N VAL A 159 -6.21 15.61 6.61
CA VAL A 159 -6.68 15.92 5.24
C VAL A 159 -8.18 16.27 5.17
N ARG A 160 -8.96 15.99 6.23
CA ARG A 160 -10.41 16.25 6.29
C ARG A 160 -10.81 17.56 6.99
N SER A 161 -9.86 18.40 7.39
CA SER A 161 -10.16 19.66 8.08
C SER A 161 -10.20 20.81 7.05
N PRO A 162 -11.38 21.39 6.76
CA PRO A 162 -11.48 22.52 5.84
C PRO A 162 -10.61 23.69 6.30
N GLY A 163 -9.95 24.38 5.36
CA GLY A 163 -9.22 25.62 5.64
C GLY A 163 -7.86 25.49 6.32
N LEU A 164 -7.30 24.29 6.49
CA LEU A 164 -5.93 24.14 7.02
C LEU A 164 -4.87 24.47 5.96
N ALA A 165 -3.99 25.43 6.28
CA ALA A 165 -2.81 25.75 5.48
C ALA A 165 -1.64 24.75 5.72
N ASP A 166 -1.65 24.06 6.88
CA ASP A 166 -0.63 23.08 7.26
C ASP A 166 -1.22 21.68 7.38
N HIS A 167 -0.74 20.78 6.53
CA HIS A 167 -1.15 19.38 6.54
C HIS A 167 -0.13 18.51 7.27
N LYS A 168 -0.66 17.51 7.96
CA LYS A 168 0.09 16.60 8.82
C LYS A 168 -0.30 15.17 8.51
N ILE A 169 0.69 14.31 8.35
CA ILE A 169 0.50 12.86 8.29
C ILE A 169 1.48 12.22 9.28
N LEU A 170 0.94 11.40 10.18
CA LEU A 170 1.71 10.49 11.03
C LEU A 170 1.35 9.07 10.63
N SER A 171 2.35 8.27 10.26
CA SER A 171 2.21 6.83 10.04
C SER A 171 2.81 6.09 11.21
N ILE A 172 2.12 5.08 11.71
CA ILE A 172 2.62 4.16 12.74
C ILE A 172 2.76 2.77 12.12
N CYS A 173 3.77 2.02 12.56
CA CYS A 173 3.96 0.62 12.17
C CYS A 173 4.54 -0.17 13.34
N ALA A 174 3.76 -1.09 13.89
CA ALA A 174 4.27 -2.17 14.73
C ALA A 174 4.64 -3.37 13.84
N THR A 175 5.86 -3.87 13.96
CA THR A 175 6.37 -4.97 13.10
C THR A 175 6.17 -6.35 13.70
N THR A 176 5.66 -6.42 14.92
CA THR A 176 5.34 -7.65 15.67
C THR A 176 3.97 -7.49 16.35
N THR A 177 3.27 -8.59 16.60
CA THR A 177 2.01 -8.61 17.35
C THR A 177 2.23 -8.11 18.77
N ALA A 178 3.31 -8.54 19.43
CA ALA A 178 3.66 -8.07 20.78
C ALA A 178 3.87 -6.55 20.84
N ALA A 179 4.50 -5.95 19.82
CA ALA A 179 4.68 -4.50 19.78
C ALA A 179 3.36 -3.78 19.45
N SER A 180 2.51 -4.38 18.63
CA SER A 180 1.17 -3.85 18.32
C SER A 180 0.32 -3.80 19.60
N GLU A 181 0.20 -4.92 20.31
CA GLU A 181 -0.56 -5.01 21.57
C GLU A 181 -0.01 -4.05 22.62
N LYS A 182 1.31 -4.00 22.79
CA LYS A 182 1.95 -3.16 23.80
C LYS A 182 1.83 -1.67 23.52
N TRP A 183 2.03 -1.24 22.27
CA TRP A 183 2.20 0.18 21.97
C TRP A 183 1.02 0.81 21.23
N ILE A 184 0.33 0.06 20.37
CA ILE A 184 -0.88 0.51 19.70
C ILE A 184 -2.11 0.23 20.59
N GLY A 185 -2.11 -0.90 21.31
CA GLY A 185 -3.19 -1.28 22.22
C GLY A 185 -4.54 -1.36 21.49
N TYR A 186 -5.61 -0.85 22.09
CA TYR A 186 -6.94 -0.81 21.44
C TYR A 186 -7.05 0.22 20.30
N GLY A 187 -5.94 0.87 19.94
CA GLY A 187 -5.89 1.82 18.84
C GLY A 187 -6.58 3.15 19.13
N THR A 188 -6.96 3.43 20.38
CA THR A 188 -7.54 4.73 20.76
C THR A 188 -6.44 5.78 20.94
N LYS A 189 -6.78 7.06 20.77
CA LYS A 189 -5.85 8.17 21.05
C LYS A 189 -5.25 8.05 22.46
N ALA A 190 -6.09 7.80 23.46
CA ALA A 190 -5.67 7.72 24.85
C ALA A 190 -4.64 6.59 25.07
N ASP A 191 -4.94 5.39 24.56
CA ASP A 191 -4.04 4.24 24.69
C ASP A 191 -2.70 4.49 23.99
N ILE A 192 -2.74 4.96 22.74
CA ILE A 192 -1.54 5.19 21.95
C ILE A 192 -0.68 6.25 22.65
N MET A 193 -1.24 7.38 23.08
CA MET A 193 -0.46 8.42 23.75
C MET A 193 0.12 7.95 25.08
N ALA A 194 -0.68 7.26 25.91
CA ALA A 194 -0.21 6.74 27.20
C ALA A 194 0.91 5.69 27.04
N ASN A 195 0.86 4.89 25.98
CA ASN A 195 1.89 3.89 25.69
C ASN A 195 3.14 4.51 25.07
N LEU A 196 3.00 5.46 24.13
CA LEU A 196 4.13 6.15 23.52
C LEU A 196 4.92 7.00 24.53
N ALA A 197 4.26 7.56 25.55
CA ALA A 197 4.93 8.28 26.65
C ALA A 197 5.95 7.41 27.41
N LYS A 198 5.78 6.09 27.40
CA LYS A 198 6.67 5.12 28.05
C LYS A 198 7.79 4.63 27.12
N HIS A 199 7.82 5.07 25.86
CA HIS A 199 8.74 4.54 24.85
C HIS A 199 10.04 5.36 24.80
N ASN A 200 11.16 4.75 25.23
CA ASN A 200 12.47 5.42 25.36
C ASN A 200 13.08 6.00 24.06
N ARG A 201 12.81 5.38 22.90
CA ARG A 201 13.35 5.85 21.59
C ARG A 201 12.58 7.02 20.97
N ILE A 202 11.27 7.08 21.22
CA ILE A 202 10.35 7.96 20.50
C ILE A 202 10.38 9.32 21.22
N LYS A 203 10.54 10.40 20.47
CA LYS A 203 10.37 11.76 20.99
C LYS A 203 8.89 12.04 21.24
N PHE A 204 8.39 11.59 22.38
CA PHE A 204 6.98 11.67 22.73
C PHE A 204 6.45 13.10 22.67
N ASP A 205 7.15 14.09 23.23
CA ASP A 205 6.72 15.50 23.24
C ASP A 205 6.42 16.04 21.84
N TYR A 206 7.25 15.66 20.85
CA TYR A 206 7.00 16.01 19.46
C TYR A 206 5.74 15.32 18.91
N ILE A 207 5.56 14.02 19.20
CA ILE A 207 4.41 13.26 18.70
C ILE A 207 3.11 13.78 19.32
N GLU A 208 3.11 14.07 20.62
CA GLU A 208 1.98 14.62 21.35
C GLU A 208 1.54 15.97 20.75
N ASP A 209 2.50 16.88 20.52
CA ASP A 209 2.21 18.16 19.84
C ASP A 209 1.74 17.95 18.40
N PHE A 210 2.39 17.04 17.66
CA PHE A 210 2.07 16.76 16.26
C PHE A 210 0.60 16.35 16.08
N VAL A 211 0.09 15.49 16.96
CA VAL A 211 -1.29 14.95 16.90
C VAL A 211 -2.33 15.81 17.62
N ARG A 212 -1.94 16.97 18.15
CA ARG A 212 -2.88 17.93 18.74
C ARG A 212 -3.91 18.36 17.69
N GLY A 213 -5.18 18.29 18.05
CA GLY A 213 -6.31 18.57 17.14
C GLY A 213 -6.58 17.49 16.08
N LEU A 214 -5.86 16.35 16.09
CA LEU A 214 -6.10 15.26 15.14
C LEU A 214 -7.00 14.17 15.74
N PRO A 215 -7.95 13.61 14.95
CA PRO A 215 -8.68 12.42 15.33
C PRO A 215 -7.74 11.20 15.18
N VAL A 216 -7.20 10.75 16.32
CA VAL A 216 -6.31 9.59 16.36
C VAL A 216 -7.14 8.35 16.64
N SER A 217 -7.20 7.43 15.67
CA SER A 217 -7.79 6.11 15.81
C SER A 217 -7.11 5.14 14.86
N ILE A 218 -6.58 4.05 15.39
CA ILE A 218 -5.81 3.04 14.66
C ILE A 218 -6.45 1.68 14.90
N ARG A 219 -7.59 1.45 14.25
CA ARG A 219 -8.36 0.20 14.33
C ARG A 219 -8.32 -0.57 13.00
N THR A 220 -7.22 -0.45 12.27
CA THR A 220 -7.16 -0.87 10.87
C THR A 220 -6.68 -2.32 10.79
N PRO A 221 -7.36 -3.19 10.02
CA PRO A 221 -6.94 -4.59 9.88
C PRO A 221 -5.50 -4.74 9.37
N PRO A 222 -4.75 -5.77 9.81
CA PRO A 222 -5.13 -6.73 10.84
C PRO A 222 -5.01 -6.01 12.19
N HIS A 223 -6.08 -5.94 12.99
CA HIS A 223 -6.00 -5.46 14.37
C HIS A 223 -6.53 -6.60 15.23
N TYR A 224 -5.76 -7.00 16.24
CA TYR A 224 -6.08 -8.18 17.07
C TYR A 224 -7.48 -8.10 17.70
N SER A 225 -7.95 -6.89 18.03
CA SER A 225 -9.29 -6.65 18.57
C SER A 225 -10.45 -6.84 17.57
N LEU A 226 -10.17 -7.05 16.28
CA LEU A 226 -11.19 -7.25 15.24
C LEU A 226 -11.39 -8.72 14.86
N GLY A 227 -10.78 -9.66 15.59
CA GLY A 227 -10.98 -11.09 15.37
C GLY A 227 -10.39 -11.63 14.05
N TYR A 228 -9.60 -10.83 13.34
CA TYR A 228 -8.80 -11.31 12.22
C TYR A 228 -7.76 -12.29 12.76
N LYS A 229 -7.96 -13.58 12.49
CA LYS A 229 -6.90 -14.59 12.65
C LYS A 229 -5.88 -14.31 11.55
N SER A 230 -4.82 -13.58 11.90
CA SER A 230 -3.59 -13.63 11.13
C SER A 230 -3.22 -15.10 10.92
N GLY A 231 -2.79 -15.48 9.71
CA GLY A 231 -2.14 -16.77 9.52
C GLY A 231 -0.93 -16.92 10.45
N GLU A 232 -0.20 -18.03 10.39
CA GLU A 232 0.97 -18.25 11.27
C GLU A 232 1.87 -17.01 11.38
N VAL A 233 2.02 -16.49 12.60
CA VAL A 233 2.87 -15.34 12.93
C VAL A 233 4.15 -15.85 13.58
N THR A 234 5.30 -15.44 13.03
CA THR A 234 6.60 -15.81 13.62
C THR A 234 7.00 -14.91 14.77
N ASP A 235 6.47 -13.68 14.77
CA ASP A 235 6.86 -12.55 15.61
C ASP A 235 8.36 -12.20 15.60
N ALA A 236 9.11 -12.76 14.66
CA ALA A 236 10.55 -12.50 14.52
C ALA A 236 10.80 -11.07 14.01
N PRO A 237 11.77 -10.32 14.57
CA PRO A 237 12.07 -8.95 14.15
C PRO A 237 12.48 -8.86 12.67
N ILE A 238 12.20 -7.73 12.02
CA ILE A 238 12.61 -7.47 10.64
C ILE A 238 14.12 -7.27 10.56
N GLN A 239 14.80 -8.05 9.72
CA GLN A 239 16.27 -8.06 9.62
C GLN A 239 16.80 -7.30 8.41
N ASN A 240 16.06 -7.28 7.30
CA ASN A 240 16.57 -6.78 6.01
C ASN A 240 16.11 -5.35 5.70
N GLY A 241 15.74 -4.58 6.71
CA GLY A 241 15.25 -3.20 6.55
C GLY A 241 13.81 -3.15 6.03
N MET A 242 13.20 -1.99 6.15
CA MET A 242 11.83 -1.70 5.73
C MET A 242 11.72 -0.25 5.26
N ALA A 243 10.77 0.03 4.38
CA ALA A 243 10.39 1.38 4.04
C ALA A 243 8.93 1.65 4.40
N MET A 244 8.65 2.85 4.89
CA MET A 244 7.30 3.36 5.10
C MET A 244 7.02 4.44 4.07
N ARG A 245 6.02 4.23 3.21
CA ARG A 245 5.60 5.19 2.19
C ARG A 245 4.40 5.98 2.68
N VAL A 246 4.48 7.30 2.56
CA VAL A 246 3.39 8.24 2.80
C VAL A 246 2.89 8.77 1.46
N PHE A 247 1.61 8.55 1.17
CA PHE A 247 0.94 8.99 -0.04
C PHE A 247 0.20 10.30 0.21
N ILE A 248 0.54 11.34 -0.56
CA ILE A 248 -0.09 12.64 -0.54
C ILE A 248 -0.81 12.82 -1.89
N PRO A 249 -2.12 13.12 -1.92
CA PRO A 249 -2.90 13.18 -3.16
C PRO A 249 -2.61 14.42 -4.01
N TYR A 250 -1.60 15.21 -3.65
CA TYR A 250 -1.24 16.47 -4.28
C TYR A 250 0.16 16.36 -4.90
N ALA A 251 0.25 16.50 -6.23
CA ALA A 251 1.54 16.52 -6.93
C ALA A 251 2.43 17.69 -6.49
N GLY A 252 1.80 18.84 -6.20
CA GLY A 252 2.45 20.07 -5.76
C GLY A 252 2.69 20.18 -4.24
N ALA A 253 2.65 19.07 -3.50
CA ALA A 253 2.89 19.10 -2.05
C ALA A 253 4.31 19.58 -1.73
N GLU A 254 4.43 20.65 -0.97
CA GLU A 254 5.70 21.14 -0.43
C GLU A 254 5.94 20.50 0.93
N ILE A 255 6.96 19.64 1.05
CA ILE A 255 7.28 18.92 2.28
C ILE A 255 8.35 19.69 3.04
N TYR A 256 8.06 20.08 4.28
CA TYR A 256 8.93 20.98 5.05
C TYR A 256 9.34 20.46 6.44
N ASP A 257 8.73 19.40 6.95
CA ASP A 257 9.15 18.69 8.17
C ASP A 257 9.01 17.19 7.92
N THR A 258 10.07 16.42 8.15
CA THR A 258 10.11 14.96 7.94
C THR A 258 10.85 14.30 9.07
N ARG A 259 10.23 13.32 9.72
CA ARG A 259 10.79 12.68 10.91
C ARG A 259 10.57 11.18 10.96
N ILE A 260 11.50 10.49 11.61
CA ILE A 260 11.37 9.10 12.03
C ILE A 260 11.43 9.08 13.57
N ASP A 261 10.42 8.49 14.21
CA ASP A 261 10.27 8.42 15.67
C ASP A 261 10.33 9.78 16.39
N GLY A 262 9.92 10.84 15.70
CA GLY A 262 9.96 12.23 16.16
C GLY A 262 11.32 12.92 16.01
N HIS A 263 12.33 12.26 15.46
CA HIS A 263 13.64 12.84 15.13
C HIS A 263 13.69 13.31 13.68
N PRO A 264 14.18 14.53 13.38
CA PRO A 264 14.37 14.99 12.01
C PRO A 264 15.22 14.03 11.20
N VAL A 265 14.86 13.84 9.94
CA VAL A 265 15.65 13.07 8.98
C VAL A 265 15.89 13.85 7.71
N GLU A 266 17.06 13.64 7.13
CA GLU A 266 17.46 14.25 5.86
C GLU A 266 17.07 13.37 4.66
N ARG A 267 17.24 13.94 3.47
CA ARG A 267 17.02 13.18 2.24
C ARG A 267 18.10 12.11 2.08
N SER A 268 17.69 10.87 1.89
CA SER A 268 18.60 9.74 1.72
C SER A 268 17.88 8.53 1.15
N GLU A 269 18.50 7.88 0.16
CA GLU A 269 18.02 6.63 -0.44
C GLU A 269 18.19 5.42 0.50
N VAL A 270 18.97 5.57 1.58
CA VAL A 270 19.38 4.47 2.46
C VAL A 270 18.82 4.61 3.87
N ASP A 271 18.89 5.80 4.45
CA ASP A 271 18.59 6.06 5.86
C ASP A 271 18.12 7.50 6.02
N GLY A 272 16.81 7.71 5.90
CA GLY A 272 16.20 9.03 5.74
C GLY A 272 14.97 8.96 4.85
N TYR A 273 14.76 9.94 3.98
CA TYR A 273 13.61 9.91 3.07
C TYR A 273 13.93 10.27 1.61
N ILE A 274 13.09 9.81 0.70
CA ILE A 274 13.07 10.21 -0.72
C ILE A 274 11.66 10.57 -1.16
N VAL A 275 11.55 11.38 -2.22
CA VAL A 275 10.28 11.91 -2.71
C VAL A 275 10.13 11.60 -4.19
N GLN A 276 8.98 11.05 -4.57
CA GLN A 276 8.57 10.87 -5.95
C GLN A 276 7.31 11.69 -6.20
N ARG A 277 7.24 12.35 -7.36
CA ARG A 277 6.11 13.17 -7.78
C ARG A 277 5.50 12.60 -9.06
N GLY A 278 4.19 12.79 -9.20
CA GLY A 278 3.41 12.43 -10.38
C GLY A 278 2.63 11.11 -10.20
N PRO A 279 1.29 11.11 -10.27
CA PRO A 279 0.35 12.25 -10.26
C PRO A 279 0.01 12.74 -8.84
N GLY A 280 0.49 12.06 -7.79
CA GLY A 280 0.50 12.57 -6.41
C GLY A 280 1.93 12.79 -5.93
N THR A 281 2.13 12.90 -4.63
CA THR A 281 3.47 12.89 -4.02
C THR A 281 3.60 11.66 -3.11
N ILE A 282 4.64 10.86 -3.31
CA ILE A 282 4.97 9.71 -2.46
C ILE A 282 6.28 10.02 -1.74
N VAL A 283 6.24 9.99 -0.42
CA VAL A 283 7.43 10.14 0.44
C VAL A 283 7.77 8.78 1.01
N GLN A 284 8.93 8.24 0.66
CA GLN A 284 9.41 6.97 1.21
C GLN A 284 10.45 7.23 2.28
N PHE A 285 10.14 6.82 3.51
CA PHE A 285 11.08 6.79 4.62
C PHE A 285 11.79 5.44 4.63
N ASN A 286 13.12 5.47 4.53
CA ASN A 286 13.98 4.31 4.47
C ASN A 286 14.52 4.01 5.87
N ILE A 287 14.19 2.82 6.40
CA ILE A 287 14.66 2.35 7.70
C ILE A 287 15.59 1.15 7.45
N PRO A 288 16.92 1.35 7.51
CA PRO A 288 17.88 0.31 7.17
C PRO A 288 17.87 -0.87 8.17
N PRO A 289 18.52 -1.99 7.82
CA PRO A 289 18.76 -3.09 8.75
C PRO A 289 19.30 -2.60 10.09
N LYS A 290 18.90 -3.26 11.18
CA LYS A 290 19.23 -2.91 12.58
C LYS A 290 18.57 -1.63 13.12
N LYS A 291 17.96 -0.78 12.26
CA LYS A 291 17.15 0.38 12.69
C LYS A 291 15.64 0.12 12.67
N VAL A 292 15.20 -1.02 12.15
CA VAL A 292 13.80 -1.42 12.24
C VAL A 292 13.54 -1.96 13.64
N HIS A 293 12.74 -1.25 14.42
CA HIS A 293 12.34 -1.65 15.76
C HIS A 293 10.93 -2.25 15.76
N GLY A 294 10.52 -2.82 16.90
CA GLY A 294 9.17 -3.38 17.06
C GLY A 294 8.06 -2.37 16.77
N LEU A 295 8.31 -1.08 16.99
CA LEU A 295 7.43 0.03 16.65
C LEU A 295 8.24 1.13 15.95
N ASN A 296 7.76 1.63 14.80
CA ASN A 296 8.35 2.74 14.05
C ASN A 296 7.27 3.76 13.67
N LEU A 297 7.58 5.05 13.81
CA LEU A 297 6.71 6.15 13.42
C LEU A 297 7.40 6.97 12.34
N VAL A 298 6.67 7.38 11.31
CA VAL A 298 7.15 8.39 10.36
C VAL A 298 6.14 9.51 10.27
N SER A 299 6.59 10.75 10.39
CA SER A 299 5.73 11.92 10.30
C SER A 299 6.25 12.89 9.26
N LEU A 300 5.29 13.59 8.63
CA LEU A 300 5.62 14.71 7.78
C LEU A 300 4.59 15.83 7.89
N LYS A 301 5.06 17.04 7.62
CA LYS A 301 4.21 18.21 7.36
C LYS A 301 4.39 18.67 5.92
N TYR A 302 3.29 19.10 5.32
CA TYR A 302 3.31 19.61 3.96
C TYR A 302 2.30 20.74 3.74
N LYS A 303 2.56 21.57 2.74
CA LYS A 303 1.65 22.61 2.23
C LYS A 303 1.21 22.29 0.82
N VAL A 304 0.03 22.79 0.45
CA VAL A 304 -0.48 22.72 -0.93
C VAL A 304 -1.12 24.06 -1.29
N ALA A 305 -0.95 24.48 -2.54
CA ALA A 305 -1.50 25.75 -3.02
C ALA A 305 -3.03 25.74 -3.11
N ARG A 306 -3.62 24.57 -3.41
CA ARG A 306 -5.07 24.40 -3.55
C ARG A 306 -5.49 23.03 -3.03
N LEU A 307 -6.53 23.02 -2.21
CA LEU A 307 -7.18 21.79 -1.75
C LEU A 307 -8.09 21.24 -2.84
N HIS A 308 -8.12 19.91 -2.95
CA HIS A 308 -9.13 19.22 -3.74
C HIS A 308 -10.47 19.35 -3.00
N ARG A 309 -11.55 19.64 -3.72
CA ARG A 309 -12.89 19.64 -3.12
C ARG A 309 -13.21 18.22 -2.66
N GLN A 310 -13.67 18.07 -1.42
CA GLN A 310 -14.09 16.78 -0.90
C GLN A 310 -15.60 16.61 -1.08
N GLY A 311 -16.00 15.59 -1.82
CA GLY A 311 -17.40 15.24 -2.02
C GLY A 311 -18.10 16.07 -3.10
N PHE A 312 -19.38 15.75 -3.27
CA PHE A 312 -20.33 16.52 -4.07
C PHE A 312 -21.27 17.24 -3.12
N ASP A 313 -21.62 18.47 -3.46
CA ASP A 313 -22.53 19.32 -2.71
C ASP A 313 -23.83 19.49 -3.50
N GLN A 314 -24.96 19.34 -2.82
CA GLN A 314 -26.28 19.36 -3.45
C GLN A 314 -26.54 20.66 -4.20
N ASP A 315 -26.13 21.80 -3.63
CA ASP A 315 -26.44 23.13 -4.13
C ASP A 315 -25.51 23.55 -5.28
N SER A 316 -24.33 22.92 -5.40
CA SER A 316 -23.34 23.27 -6.42
C SER A 316 -23.14 22.24 -7.54
N ASP A 317 -23.52 20.98 -7.31
CA ASP A 317 -23.23 19.88 -8.25
C ASP A 317 -24.47 19.25 -8.89
N TRP A 318 -25.66 19.63 -8.46
CA TRP A 318 -26.91 19.05 -8.93
C TRP A 318 -27.90 20.14 -9.31
N ASP A 319 -28.32 20.14 -10.56
CA ASP A 319 -29.33 21.08 -11.07
C ASP A 319 -30.71 20.48 -10.84
N PHE A 320 -31.21 20.60 -9.60
CA PHE A 320 -32.60 20.28 -9.30
C PHE A 320 -33.47 21.49 -9.67
N THR A 321 -33.64 21.74 -10.96
CA THR A 321 -34.80 22.54 -11.40
C THR A 321 -36.04 21.71 -11.10
N SER A 322 -36.91 22.23 -10.24
CA SER A 322 -38.21 21.63 -9.97
C SER A 322 -39.03 21.60 -11.25
N ASP A 323 -39.09 20.44 -11.90
CA ASP A 323 -40.18 20.09 -12.82
C ASP A 323 -41.50 19.93 -12.05
#